data_AF-A0ABD5S4Z1-F1
#
_entry.id   AF-A0ABD5S4Z1-F1
#
_cell.length_a   1.000
_cell.length_b   1.000
_cell.length_c   1.000
_cell.angle_alpha   90.00
_cell.angle_beta   90.00
_cell.angle_gamma   90.00
#
_symmetry.space_group_name_H-M   'P 1'
#
loop_
_entity.id
_entity.type
_entity.pdbx_description
1 polymer ?
#
loop_
_entity_poly.entity_id
_entity_poly.type
_entity_poly.pdbx_seq_one_letter_code
_entity_poly.pdbx_strand_id
1 'polypeptide(L)'
;GDETAFGFRDAEFLMNVAAGWDDPEATEANVDWARRHWEALREHSIDGFYPGFPGFVEGEERARMAYGANYDRLCEVKARYDPENLLRNNLNVEPARPVVGDDRDEPATSD
;
A
#
# COMPACT_ATOMS: atom_id res chain seq x y z
N GLY A 1 -1.19 13.87 -9.40
CA GLY A 1 -0.86 13.58 -7.98
C GLY A 1 0.41 12.78 -7.82
N ASP A 2 1.32 12.86 -8.79
CA ASP A 2 2.53 12.03 -8.96
C ASP A 2 3.82 12.74 -8.50
N GLU A 3 3.74 14.02 -8.17
CA GLU A 3 4.86 14.81 -7.64
C GLU A 3 5.41 14.26 -6.32
N THR A 4 4.58 13.58 -5.53
CA THR A 4 4.93 12.98 -4.23
C THR A 4 4.45 11.54 -4.12
N ALA A 5 4.91 10.79 -3.12
CA ALA A 5 4.42 9.44 -2.86
C ALA A 5 2.89 9.37 -2.62
N PHE A 6 2.30 10.37 -1.96
CA PHE A 6 0.85 10.40 -1.70
C PHE A 6 0.07 10.95 -2.91
N GLY A 7 -0.74 10.07 -3.52
CA GLY A 7 -1.40 10.30 -4.80
C GLY A 7 -2.81 10.90 -4.76
N PHE A 8 -3.53 10.76 -3.64
CA PHE A 8 -4.94 11.15 -3.53
C PHE A 8 -5.11 12.66 -3.31
N ARG A 9 -4.93 13.43 -4.39
CA ARG A 9 -4.98 14.91 -4.36
C ARG A 9 -6.37 15.50 -4.55
N ASP A 10 -7.31 14.72 -5.05
CA ASP A 10 -8.69 15.14 -5.31
C ASP A 10 -9.65 14.73 -4.17
N ALA A 11 -9.12 14.15 -3.08
CA ALA A 11 -9.92 13.78 -1.91
C ALA A 11 -10.21 15.02 -1.06
N GLU A 12 -11.49 15.31 -0.82
CA GLU A 12 -11.92 16.46 0.00
C GLU A 12 -11.79 16.21 1.51
N PHE A 13 -11.93 14.95 1.93
CA PHE A 13 -11.94 14.55 3.34
C PHE A 13 -11.06 13.33 3.58
N LEU A 14 -10.42 13.32 4.75
CA LEU A 14 -9.82 12.13 5.34
C LEU A 14 -10.70 11.68 6.51
N MET A 15 -11.24 10.47 6.41
CA MET A 15 -12.09 9.89 7.47
C MET A 15 -11.31 8.86 8.26
N ASN A 16 -11.44 8.90 9.58
CA ASN A 16 -10.86 7.92 10.49
C ASN A 16 -11.95 7.37 11.42
N VAL A 17 -12.12 6.05 11.46
CA VAL A 17 -13.03 5.37 12.38
C VAL A 17 -12.20 4.84 13.54
N ALA A 18 -12.43 5.39 14.74
CA ALA A 18 -11.73 4.97 15.95
C ALA A 18 -12.74 4.55 17.02
N ALA A 19 -12.50 3.39 17.63
CA ALA A 19 -13.20 2.91 18.80
C ALA A 19 -12.21 2.78 19.96
N GLY A 20 -12.59 3.23 21.15
CA GLY A 20 -11.78 3.14 22.36
C GLY A 20 -12.66 2.70 23.54
N TRP A 21 -12.13 1.83 24.39
CA TRP A 21 -12.83 1.27 25.54
C TRP A 21 -11.85 0.96 26.68
N ASP A 22 -12.33 1.10 27.91
CA ASP A 22 -11.55 0.77 29.11
C ASP A 22 -11.79 -0.68 29.58
N ASP A 23 -13.02 -1.16 29.43
CA ASP A 23 -13.43 -2.51 29.83
C ASP A 23 -13.01 -3.55 28.79
N PRO A 24 -12.10 -4.49 29.11
CA PRO A 24 -11.67 -5.52 28.18
C PRO A 24 -12.82 -6.39 27.63
N GLU A 25 -13.91 -6.57 28.38
CA GLU A 25 -15.08 -7.33 27.94
C GLU A 25 -15.82 -6.64 26.78
N ALA A 26 -15.63 -5.33 26.59
CA ALA A 26 -16.22 -4.57 25.50
C ALA A 26 -15.45 -4.69 24.16
N THR A 27 -14.34 -5.43 24.13
CA THR A 27 -13.45 -5.52 22.95
C THR A 27 -14.19 -5.95 21.69
N GLU A 28 -14.92 -7.06 21.75
CA GLU A 28 -15.60 -7.64 20.58
C GLU A 28 -16.63 -6.66 20.01
N ALA A 29 -17.50 -6.11 20.87
CA ALA A 29 -18.54 -5.17 20.46
C ALA A 29 -17.97 -3.90 19.81
N ASN A 30 -16.86 -3.36 20.32
CA ASN A 30 -16.25 -2.16 19.79
C ASN A 30 -15.49 -2.40 18.48
N VAL A 31 -14.79 -3.53 18.35
CA VAL A 31 -14.15 -3.93 17.08
C VAL A 31 -15.20 -4.14 16.00
N ASP A 32 -16.30 -4.81 16.32
CA ASP A 32 -17.41 -5.04 15.39
C ASP A 32 -18.12 -3.74 15.00
N TRP A 33 -18.26 -2.80 15.93
CA TRP A 33 -18.74 -1.46 15.61
C TRP A 33 -17.82 -0.77 14.59
N ALA A 34 -16.51 -0.77 14.83
CA ALA A 34 -15.55 -0.11 13.95
C ALA A 34 -15.52 -0.72 12.54
N ARG A 35 -15.56 -2.06 12.45
CA ARG A 35 -15.60 -2.79 11.17
C ARG A 35 -16.84 -2.44 10.35
N ARG A 36 -18.03 -2.48 10.96
CA ARG A 36 -19.28 -2.15 10.26
C ARG A 36 -19.32 -0.70 9.78
N HIS A 37 -18.79 0.24 10.57
CA HIS A 37 -18.73 1.65 10.16
C HIS A 37 -17.73 1.86 9.02
N TRP A 38 -16.58 1.20 9.07
CA TRP A 38 -15.62 1.20 7.97
C TRP A 38 -16.24 0.66 6.67
N GLU A 39 -16.92 -0.49 6.74
CA GLU A 39 -17.59 -1.10 5.58
C GLU A 39 -18.64 -0.17 4.97
N ALA A 40 -19.51 0.44 5.79
CA ALA A 40 -20.52 1.37 5.33
C ALA A 40 -19.93 2.64 4.68
N LEU A 41 -18.81 3.16 5.20
CA LEU A 41 -18.14 4.32 4.62
C LEU A 41 -17.39 3.99 3.34
N ARG A 42 -16.86 2.76 3.22
CA ARG A 42 -16.06 2.34 2.07
C ARG A 42 -16.86 2.41 0.76
N GLU A 43 -18.15 2.10 0.79
CA GLU A 43 -19.04 2.19 -0.39
C GLU A 43 -19.16 3.60 -0.97
N HIS A 44 -18.86 4.62 -0.15
CA HIS A 44 -18.94 6.03 -0.53
C HIS A 44 -17.57 6.71 -0.63
N SER A 45 -16.49 5.93 -0.51
CA SER A 45 -15.12 6.44 -0.46
C SER A 45 -14.36 6.15 -1.75
N ILE A 46 -13.25 6.85 -1.95
CA ILE A 46 -12.27 6.48 -2.96
C ILE A 46 -11.67 5.10 -2.64
N ASP A 47 -11.20 4.40 -3.66
CA ASP A 47 -10.49 3.13 -3.49
C ASP A 47 -9.04 3.40 -3.05
N GLY A 48 -8.87 3.56 -1.73
CA GLY A 48 -7.57 3.83 -1.13
C GLY A 48 -7.67 4.23 0.34
N PHE A 49 -6.52 4.39 0.98
CA PHE A 49 -6.44 4.86 2.36
C PHE A 49 -5.15 5.64 2.60
N TYR A 50 -5.09 6.40 3.68
CA TYR A 50 -3.88 7.12 4.07
C TYR A 50 -2.87 6.17 4.74
N PRO A 51 -1.61 6.05 4.27
CA PRO A 51 -0.64 5.07 4.77
C PRO A 51 -0.47 4.99 6.30
N GLY A 52 -0.63 6.13 7.00
CA GLY A 52 -0.54 6.22 8.46
C GLY A 52 -1.75 5.67 9.23
N PHE A 53 -2.89 5.45 8.56
CA PHE A 53 -4.14 4.94 9.14
C PHE A 53 -4.69 3.79 8.29
N PRO A 54 -4.07 2.60 8.35
CA PRO A 54 -4.41 1.48 7.48
C PRO A 54 -5.73 0.78 7.79
N GLY A 55 -6.30 1.02 8.97
CA GLY A 55 -7.49 0.33 9.44
C GLY A 55 -7.34 -1.20 9.38
N PHE A 56 -8.32 -1.85 8.75
CA PHE A 56 -8.44 -3.31 8.63
C PHE A 56 -7.88 -3.88 7.32
N VAL A 57 -7.20 -3.08 6.49
CA VAL A 57 -6.61 -3.58 5.24
C VAL A 57 -5.34 -4.37 5.56
N GLU A 58 -5.28 -5.61 5.09
CA GLU A 58 -4.16 -6.53 5.32
C GLU A 58 -3.50 -6.98 4.01
N GLY A 59 -2.29 -7.54 4.11
CA GLY A 59 -1.60 -8.17 2.98
C GLY A 59 -0.98 -7.21 1.95
N GLU A 60 -0.60 -7.77 0.81
CA GLU A 60 0.18 -7.08 -0.24
C GLU A 60 -0.61 -5.98 -0.97
N GLU A 61 -1.94 -6.12 -1.04
CA GLU A 61 -2.82 -5.13 -1.68
C GLU A 61 -2.83 -3.79 -0.93
N ARG A 62 -2.51 -3.83 0.37
CA ARG A 62 -2.49 -2.67 1.24
C ARG A 62 -1.62 -1.55 0.68
N ALA A 63 -0.41 -1.85 0.19
CA ALA A 63 0.48 -0.81 -0.32
C ALA A 63 0.02 -0.25 -1.67
N ARG A 64 -0.58 -1.08 -2.54
CA ARG A 64 -1.19 -0.61 -3.79
C ARG A 64 -2.37 0.32 -3.51
N MET A 65 -3.22 -0.01 -2.55
CA MET A 65 -4.32 0.86 -2.12
C MET A 65 -3.84 2.18 -1.48
N ALA A 66 -2.69 2.20 -0.80
CA ALA A 66 -2.20 3.40 -0.13
C ALA A 66 -1.53 4.41 -1.08
N TYR A 67 -0.88 3.89 -2.13
CA TYR A 67 -0.09 4.71 -3.06
C TYR A 67 -0.76 4.86 -4.43
N GLY A 68 -1.76 4.04 -4.74
CA GLY A 68 -2.50 4.07 -6.00
C GLY A 68 -1.58 3.99 -7.21
N ALA A 69 -1.77 4.89 -8.17
CA ALA A 69 -0.96 4.98 -9.39
C ALA A 69 0.54 5.22 -9.12
N ASN A 70 0.92 5.71 -7.94
CA ASN A 70 2.33 5.95 -7.60
C ASN A 70 3.05 4.70 -7.10
N TYR A 71 2.34 3.59 -6.87
CA TYR A 71 2.91 2.36 -6.31
C TYR A 71 4.07 1.81 -7.15
N ASP A 72 3.91 1.74 -8.47
CA ASP A 72 4.93 1.12 -9.35
C ASP A 72 6.24 1.93 -9.34
N ARG A 73 6.17 3.26 -9.30
CA ARG A 73 7.35 4.13 -9.11
C ARG A 73 8.04 3.87 -7.77
N LEU A 74 7.27 3.60 -6.70
CA LEU A 74 7.84 3.25 -5.41
C LEU A 74 8.52 1.87 -5.43
N CYS A 75 8.01 0.90 -6.20
CA CYS A 75 8.69 -0.38 -6.42
C CYS A 75 10.07 -0.19 -7.10
N GLU A 76 10.18 0.72 -8.06
CA GLU A 76 11.46 1.06 -8.70
C GLU A 76 12.44 1.71 -7.70
N VAL A 77 11.96 2.65 -6.89
CA VAL A 77 12.77 3.27 -5.82
C VAL A 77 13.22 2.20 -4.82
N LYS A 78 12.32 1.31 -4.41
CA LYS A 78 12.64 0.19 -3.51
C LYS A 78 13.69 -0.73 -4.10
N ALA A 79 13.60 -1.09 -5.38
CA ALA A 79 14.60 -1.92 -6.04
C ALA A 79 16.00 -1.26 -6.05
N ARG A 80 16.06 0.07 -6.14
CA ARG A 80 17.34 0.82 -6.09
C ARG A 80 17.97 0.85 -4.70
N TYR A 81 17.17 1.02 -3.66
CA TYR A 81 17.67 1.32 -2.30
C TYR A 81 17.58 0.14 -1.33
N ASP A 82 16.70 -0.83 -1.58
CA ASP A 82 16.51 -2.04 -0.78
C ASP A 82 16.09 -3.23 -1.68
N PRO A 83 16.99 -3.67 -2.59
CA PRO A 83 16.73 -4.75 -3.55
C PRO A 83 16.43 -6.09 -2.88
N GLU A 84 16.96 -6.33 -1.67
CA GLU A 84 16.76 -7.56 -0.90
C GLU A 84 15.50 -7.51 -0.01
N ASN A 85 14.74 -6.41 -0.07
CA ASN A 85 13.51 -6.21 0.70
C ASN A 85 13.73 -6.44 2.22
N LEU A 86 14.82 -5.88 2.76
CA LEU A 86 15.18 -5.95 4.17
C LEU A 86 14.20 -5.15 5.03
N LEU A 87 13.76 -3.99 4.55
CA LEU A 87 12.82 -3.10 5.23
C LEU A 87 11.38 -3.45 4.85
N ARG A 88 10.80 -4.48 5.49
CA ARG A 88 9.50 -5.05 5.12
C ARG A 88 8.45 -5.16 6.23
N ASN A 89 8.76 -4.66 7.44
CA ASN A 89 7.86 -4.83 8.61
C ASN A 89 6.69 -3.84 8.65
N ASN A 90 6.77 -2.73 7.91
CA ASN A 90 5.70 -1.73 7.84
C ASN A 90 4.81 -2.00 6.62
N LEU A 91 4.10 -0.97 6.13
CA LEU A 91 3.44 -1.01 4.83
C LEU A 91 4.47 -1.31 3.72
N ASN A 92 4.65 -2.59 3.40
CA ASN A 92 5.72 -3.01 2.52
C ASN A 92 5.42 -2.65 1.07
N VAL A 93 6.42 -2.10 0.38
CA VAL A 93 6.41 -1.97 -1.07
C VAL A 93 7.41 -3.00 -1.58
N GLU A 94 6.94 -3.94 -2.39
CA GLU A 94 7.82 -4.95 -2.98
C GLU A 94 8.75 -4.31 -4.03
N PRO A 95 10.06 -4.63 -4.06
CA PRO A 95 10.95 -4.11 -5.08
C PRO A 95 10.52 -4.61 -6.46
N ALA A 96 10.63 -3.72 -7.46
CA ALA A 96 10.48 -4.14 -8.85
C ALA A 96 11.51 -5.24 -9.17
N ARG A 97 11.08 -6.30 -9.85
CA ARG A 97 12.01 -7.33 -10.33
C ARG A 97 12.95 -6.68 -11.35
N PRO A 98 14.27 -6.98 -11.31
CA PRO A 98 15.15 -6.60 -12.40
C PRO A 98 14.60 -7.19 -13.69
N VAL A 99 14.44 -6.36 -14.73
CA VAL A 99 14.26 -6.88 -16.08
C VAL A 99 15.60 -7.52 -16.43
N VAL A 100 15.67 -8.84 -16.31
CA VAL A 100 16.82 -9.58 -16.84
C VAL A 100 16.77 -9.39 -18.35
N GLY A 101 17.70 -8.61 -18.89
CA GLY A 101 17.91 -8.54 -20.33
C GLY A 101 18.17 -9.95 -20.83
N ASP A 102 17.46 -10.37 -21.87
CA ASP A 102 17.77 -11.60 -22.57
C ASP A 102 19.12 -11.37 -23.28
N ASP A 103 20.22 -11.79 -22.66
CA ASP A 103 21.59 -11.77 -23.21
C ASP A 103 21.72 -12.80 -24.37
N ARG A 104 20.79 -12.78 -25.33
CA ARG A 104 20.78 -13.66 -26.51
C ARG A 104 21.01 -12.95 -27.84
N ASP A 105 21.46 -11.69 -27.79
CA ASP A 105 21.93 -10.96 -28.97
C ASP A 105 23.45 -10.67 -28.90
N GLU A 106 24.28 -11.72 -28.77
CA GLU A 106 25.66 -11.65 -29.24
C GLU A 106 25.68 -12.15 -30.69
N PRO A 107 26.01 -11.31 -31.70
CA PRO A 107 26.20 -11.79 -33.05
C PRO A 107 27.48 -12.63 -33.09
N ALA A 108 27.37 -13.88 -33.54
CA ALA A 108 28.50 -14.75 -33.78
C ALA A 108 29.51 -14.06 -34.71
N THR A 109 30.68 -13.69 -34.17
CA THR A 109 31.84 -13.38 -34.99
C THR A 109 32.29 -14.67 -35.67
N SER A 110 32.04 -14.76 -36.98
CA SER A 110 32.64 -15.78 -37.83
C SER A 110 34.09 -15.42 -38.13
N ASP A 111 35.01 -16.32 -37.77
CA ASP A 111 36.32 -16.50 -38.41
C ASP A 111 36.21 -17.57 -39.50
#